data_AF-A0A1V2QQN9-F1
#
_entry.id   AF-A0A1V2QQN9-F1
#
_cell.length_a   1.000
_cell.length_b   1.000
_cell.length_c   1.000
_cell.angle_alpha   90.00
_cell.angle_beta   90.00
_cell.angle_gamma   90.00
#
_symmetry.space_group_name_H-M   'P 1'
#
loop_
_entity.id
_entity.type
_entity.pdbx_description
1 polymer ?
#
loop_
_entity_poly.entity_id
_entity_poly.type
_entity_poly.pdbx_seq_one_letter_code
_entity_poly.pdbx_strand_id
1 'polypeptide(L)' 'MGGVTVSAVLSDAPDAHFITRFDATRLTALVRLVDEGAVVLDISERHGLADLPEIHRRAEAGDLRGKVLVKP' A
#
# COMPACT_ATOMS: atom_id res chain seq x y z
N MET A 1 22.02 -5.56 5.65
CA MET A 1 21.53 -5.81 4.28
C MET A 1 20.00 -5.89 4.37
N GLY A 2 19.33 -4.75 4.50
CA GLY A 2 17.87 -4.67 4.70
C GLY A 2 17.23 -4.17 3.42
N GLY A 3 16.82 -5.07 2.54
CA GLY A 3 16.05 -4.70 1.34
C GLY A 3 14.62 -4.34 1.75
N VAL A 4 14.14 -3.17 1.33
CA VAL A 4 12.71 -2.84 1.42
C VAL A 4 12.03 -3.51 0.22
N THR A 5 11.31 -4.60 0.46
CA THR A 5 10.49 -5.23 -0.59
C THR A 5 9.19 -4.45 -0.72
N VAL A 6 8.99 -3.82 -1.86
CA VAL A 6 7.72 -3.17 -2.22
C VAL A 6 7.01 -4.12 -3.17
N SER A 7 5.84 -4.62 -2.76
CA SER A 7 4.95 -5.38 -3.64
C SER A 7 3.73 -4.54 -3.95
N ALA A 8 3.32 -4.51 -5.21
CA ALA A 8 2.15 -3.78 -5.69
C ALA A 8 1.38 -4.69 -6.64
N VAL A 9 0.05 -4.60 -6.58
CA VAL A 9 -0.87 -5.30 -7.48
C VAL A 9 -1.59 -4.26 -8.33
N LEU A 10 -1.60 -4.45 -9.64
CA LEU A 10 -2.37 -3.64 -10.58
C LEU A 10 -3.40 -4.56 -11.22
N SER A 11 -4.68 -4.29 -10.95
CA SER A 11 -5.78 -5.00 -11.62
C SER A 11 -5.98 -4.43 -13.02
N ASP A 12 -6.17 -5.34 -13.99
CA ASP A 12 -6.51 -5.18 -15.41
C ASP A 12 -6.57 -3.74 -15.95
N ALA A 13 -5.39 -3.14 -16.14
CA ALA A 13 -5.23 -1.92 -16.89
C ALA A 13 -4.19 -2.21 -17.99
N PRO A 14 -4.63 -2.55 -19.21
CA PRO A 14 -3.72 -2.94 -20.30
C PRO A 14 -2.67 -1.87 -20.65
N ASP A 15 -2.88 -0.63 -20.19
CA ASP A 15 -1.96 0.52 -20.33
C ASP A 15 -1.51 1.10 -18.97
N ALA A 16 -1.61 0.37 -17.86
CA ALA A 16 -1.23 0.90 -16.56
C ALA A 16 0.27 1.16 -16.45
N HIS A 17 0.63 2.44 -16.47
CA HIS A 17 1.96 2.90 -16.15
C HIS A 17 2.11 3.11 -14.64
N PHE A 18 2.72 2.14 -13.96
CA PHE A 18 3.00 2.22 -12.52
C PHE A 18 4.35 2.88 -12.26
N ILE A 19 4.32 4.14 -11.83
CA ILE A 19 5.52 4.88 -11.42
C ILE A 19 5.66 4.82 -9.90
N THR A 20 6.71 4.16 -9.42
CA THR A 20 7.16 4.34 -8.04
C THR A 20 8.07 5.57 -7.98
N ARG A 21 7.71 6.56 -7.14
CA ARG A 21 8.56 7.71 -6.89
C ARG A 21 9.02 7.68 -5.44
N PHE A 22 10.27 7.30 -5.24
CA PHE A 22 10.92 7.30 -3.94
C PHE A 22 11.55 8.67 -3.66
N ASP A 23 10.72 9.63 -3.22
CA ASP A 23 11.12 11.00 -2.89
C ASP A 23 10.91 11.25 -1.40
N ALA A 24 12.02 11.26 -0.64
CA ALA A 24 11.98 11.38 0.83
C ALA A 24 11.39 12.71 1.31
N THR A 25 11.60 13.80 0.56
CA THR A 25 11.03 15.11 0.87
C THR A 25 9.51 15.06 0.72
N ARG A 26 9.02 14.45 -0.36
CA ARG A 26 7.59 14.26 -0.56
C ARG A 26 6.97 13.33 0.48
N LEU A 27 7.64 12.25 0.84
CA LEU A 27 7.17 11.35 1.90
C LEU A 27 7.06 12.08 3.25
N THR A 28 8.05 12.90 3.60
CA THR A 28 8.01 13.73 4.82
C THR A 28 6.80 14.67 4.83
N ALA A 29 6.45 15.26 3.68
CA ALA A 29 5.27 16.10 3.58
C ALA A 29 3.97 15.30 3.80
N LEU A 30 3.87 14.08 3.27
CA LEU A 30 2.71 13.21 3.51
C LEU A 30 2.59 12.79 4.98
N VAL A 31 3.72 12.48 5.64
CA VAL A 31 3.74 12.15 7.07
C VAL A 31 3.20 13.32 7.91
N ARG A 32 3.64 14.56 7.64
CA ARG A 32 3.13 15.74 8.34
C ARG A 32 1.61 15.88 8.22
N LEU A 33 1.05 15.67 7.03
CA LEU A 33 -0.40 15.72 6.84
C LEU A 33 -1.15 14.67 7.67
N VAL A 34 -0.55 13.50 7.86
CA VAL A 34 -1.12 12.44 8.72
C VAL A 34 -1.00 12.81 10.20
N ASP A 35 0.16 13.29 10.63
CA ASP A 35 0.42 13.69 12.02
C ASP A 35 -0.48 14.85 12.46
N GLU A 36 -0.74 15.80 11.56
CA GLU A 36 -1.66 16.93 11.78
C GLU A 36 -3.15 16.52 11.71
N GLY A 37 -3.44 15.26 11.35
CA GLY A 37 -4.81 14.75 11.18
C GLY A 37 -5.53 15.28 9.93
N ALA A 38 -4.84 16.04 9.07
CA ALA A 38 -5.37 16.53 7.79
C ALA A 38 -5.60 15.40 6.79
N VAL A 39 -4.87 14.28 6.93
CA VAL A 39 -5.07 13.04 6.20
C VAL A 39 -5.23 11.90 7.20
N VAL A 40 -6.30 11.12 7.07
CA VAL A 40 -6.52 9.93 7.89
C VAL A 40 -6.29 8.68 7.05
N LEU A 41 -5.47 7.76 7.56
CA LEU A 41 -5.26 6.46 6.95
C LEU A 41 -6.48 5.56 7.21
N ASP A 42 -7.25 5.24 6.17
CA ASP A 42 -8.30 4.23 6.23
C ASP A 42 -7.67 2.82 6.21
N ILE A 43 -7.24 2.35 7.38
CA ILE A 43 -6.76 0.98 7.57
C ILE A 43 -7.97 0.06 7.75
N SER A 44 -8.50 -0.43 6.63
CA SER A 44 -9.73 -1.24 6.62
C SER A 44 -9.47 -2.69 7.04
N GLU A 45 -8.26 -3.21 6.82
CA GLU A 45 -7.90 -4.59 7.18
C GLU A 45 -6.49 -4.70 7.77
N ARG A 46 -6.30 -5.69 8.66
CA ARG A 46 -5.00 -6.00 9.28
C ARG A 46 -4.76 -7.51 9.21
N HIS A 47 -3.65 -7.92 8.63
CA HIS A 47 -3.34 -9.34 8.39
C HIS A 47 -1.90 -9.67 8.77
N GLY A 48 -1.60 -10.96 8.91
CA GLY A 48 -0.24 -11.45 9.10
C GLY A 48 0.50 -11.57 7.78
N LEU A 49 1.83 -11.65 7.83
CA LEU A 49 2.67 -11.84 6.64
C LEU A 49 2.30 -13.11 5.86
N ALA A 50 1.86 -14.16 6.56
CA ALA A 50 1.43 -15.42 5.97
C ALA A 50 0.20 -15.28 5.05
N ASP A 51 -0.61 -14.24 5.23
CA ASP A 51 -1.85 -14.02 4.46
C ASP A 51 -1.60 -13.28 3.13
N LEU A 52 -0.37 -12.82 2.88
CA LEU A 52 0.01 -12.07 1.67
C LEU A 52 -0.47 -12.70 0.35
N PRO A 53 -0.35 -14.03 0.13
CA PRO A 53 -0.82 -14.63 -1.12
C PRO A 53 -2.32 -14.43 -1.35
N GLU A 54 -3.14 -14.51 -0.29
CA GLU A 54 -4.58 -14.30 -0.39
C GLU A 54 -4.93 -12.83 -0.55
N ILE A 55 -4.22 -11.94 0.16
CA ILE A 55 -4.39 -10.50 0.02
C ILE A 55 -4.13 -10.06 -1.44
N HIS A 56 -3.12 -10.62 -2.10
CA HIS A 56 -2.84 -10.31 -3.51
C HIS A 56 -3.95 -10.77 -4.45
N ARG A 57 -4.47 -11.99 -4.27
CA ARG A 57 -5.61 -12.49 -5.07
C ARG A 57 -6.82 -11.58 -4.94
N ARG A 58 -7.15 -11.17 -3.71
CA ARG A 58 -8.26 -10.25 -3.45
C ARG A 58 -8.00 -8.86 -4.03
N ALA A 59 -6.76 -8.35 -3.95
CA ALA A 59 -6.39 -7.07 -4.55
C ALA A 59 -6.56 -7.08 -6.08
N GLU A 60 -6.13 -8.16 -6.72
CA GLU A 60 -6.25 -8.36 -8.17
C GLU A 60 -7.70 -8.46 -8.63
N ALA A 61 -8.55 -9.12 -7.83
CA ALA A 61 -10.00 -9.20 -8.05
C ALA A 61 -10.74 -7.87 -7.78
N GLY A 62 -10.08 -6.86 -7.18
CA GLY A 62 -10.71 -5.60 -6.80
C GLY A 62 -11.52 -5.67 -5.49
N ASP A 63 -11.34 -6.72 -4.70
CA ASP A 63 -12.11 -7.04 -3.49
C ASP A 63 -11.56 -6.38 -2.21
N LEU A 64 -10.65 -5.41 -2.36
CA LEU A 64 -10.07 -4.66 -1.25
C LEU A 64 -10.52 -3.21 -1.30
N ARG A 65 -10.97 -2.70 -0.15
CA ARG A 65 -11.22 -1.27 0.09
C ARG A 65 -10.15 -0.70 1.01
N GLY A 66 -9.81 0.57 0.81
CA GLY A 66 -8.91 1.30 1.70
C GLY A 66 -7.48 0.75 1.67
N LYS A 67 -6.80 0.77 2.81
CA LYS A 67 -5.44 0.24 2.98
C LYS A 67 -5.44 -1.01 3.85
N VAL A 68 -4.66 -1.99 3.42
CA VAL A 68 -4.36 -3.20 4.20
C VAL A 68 -3.03 -3.00 4.94
N LEU A 69 -3.01 -3.27 6.24
CA LEU A 69 -1.80 -3.27 7.06
C LEU A 69 -1.34 -4.70 7.32
N VAL A 70 -0.14 -5.04 6.86
CA VAL A 70 0.48 -6.34 7.09
C VAL A 70 1.43 -6.25 8.28
N LYS A 71 1.34 -7.21 9.20
CA LYS A 71 2.20 -7.32 10.37
C LYS A 71 3.12 -8.55 10.25
N PRO A 72 4.32 -8.53 10.86
CA PRO A 72 5.21 -9.69 10.92
C PRO A 72 4.52 -10.94 11.46
#